data_AF-A0A1A9WXW2-F1
#
_entry.id   AF-A0A1A9WXW2-F1
#
_cell.length_a   1.000
_cell.length_b   1.000
_cell.length_c   1.000
_cell.angle_alpha   90.00
_cell.angle_beta   90.00
_cell.angle_gamma   90.00
#
_symmetry.space_group_name_H-M   'P 1'
#
loop_
_entity.id
_entity.type
_entity.pdbx_description
1 polymer ?
#
loop_
_entity_poly.entity_id
_entity_poly.type
_entity_poly.pdbx_seq_one_letter_code
_entity_poly.pdbx_strand_id
1 'polypeptide(L)'
;MKSNRFRKKRQIHLAELMSHICLPLLSNEFLKNGIVTEPLFRGNPKCHQFLIDVYTYQSILFHVYLIGDRATDNYLFPADNRCKVYDVSTKKLMSIQSMNVHRSGNSAVVLNRIIYSVGGYDCYPSKAVERYVPVIKEWNYIAPMKDARHGCGICAYNGLILCSWWNKQ
;
A
#
# COMPACT_ATOMS: atom_id res chain seq x y z
N MET A 1 -46.85 17.74 7.74
CA MET A 1 -46.36 18.08 6.38
C MET A 1 -45.20 19.09 6.31
N LYS A 2 -44.84 19.86 7.37
CA LYS A 2 -43.74 20.87 7.31
C LYS A 2 -42.31 20.28 7.19
N SER A 3 -42.07 19.07 7.69
CA SER A 3 -40.75 18.41 7.74
C SER A 3 -40.09 18.21 6.36
N ASN A 4 -40.87 17.84 5.33
CA ASN A 4 -40.33 17.59 3.99
C ASN A 4 -39.90 18.85 3.23
N ARG A 5 -40.46 20.02 3.56
CA ARG A 5 -40.16 21.29 2.86
C ARG A 5 -38.75 21.79 3.19
N PHE A 6 -38.33 21.65 4.44
CA PHE A 6 -36.97 22.00 4.88
C PHE A 6 -35.92 20.98 4.41
N ARG A 7 -36.28 19.70 4.29
CA ARG A 7 -35.38 18.67 3.71
C ARG A 7 -35.01 18.98 2.26
N LYS A 8 -35.98 19.30 1.40
CA LYS A 8 -35.71 19.66 -0.01
C LYS A 8 -34.83 20.91 -0.16
N LYS A 9 -35.05 21.93 0.68
CA LYS A 9 -34.21 23.15 0.69
C LYS A 9 -32.77 22.90 1.15
N ARG A 10 -32.52 21.93 2.02
CA ARG A 10 -31.16 21.61 2.49
C ARG A 10 -30.40 20.72 1.51
N GLN A 11 -31.12 19.91 0.72
CA GLN A 11 -30.53 18.96 -0.22
C GLN A 11 -29.69 19.62 -1.32
N ILE A 12 -30.07 20.84 -1.74
CA ILE A 12 -29.33 21.63 -2.75
C ILE A 12 -27.96 22.14 -2.26
N HIS A 13 -27.81 22.41 -0.95
CA HIS A 13 -26.56 22.90 -0.36
C HIS A 13 -25.67 21.79 0.21
N LEU A 14 -26.18 20.56 0.26
CA LEU A 14 -25.47 19.44 0.88
C LEU A 14 -24.14 19.17 0.19
N ALA A 15 -24.10 19.14 -1.15
CA ALA A 15 -22.88 18.83 -1.89
C ALA A 15 -21.77 19.89 -1.66
N GLU A 16 -22.16 21.16 -1.53
CA GLU A 16 -21.26 22.29 -1.25
C GLU A 16 -20.73 22.22 0.19
N LEU A 17 -21.59 21.90 1.16
CA LEU A 17 -21.15 21.66 2.54
C LEU A 17 -20.16 20.48 2.60
N MET A 18 -20.44 19.40 1.87
CA MET A 18 -19.59 18.21 1.87
C MET A 18 -18.20 18.46 1.27
N SER A 19 -18.06 19.38 0.32
CA SER A 19 -16.73 19.75 -0.20
C SER A 19 -15.83 20.44 0.83
N HIS A 20 -16.39 20.94 1.93
CA HIS A 20 -15.63 21.55 3.02
C HIS A 20 -15.38 20.60 4.20
N ILE A 21 -15.90 19.37 4.16
CA ILE A 21 -15.75 18.38 5.23
C ILE A 21 -14.72 17.33 4.81
N CYS A 22 -13.67 17.17 5.62
CA CYS A 22 -12.67 16.12 5.43
C CYS A 22 -13.20 14.73 5.83
N LEU A 23 -14.10 14.20 5.01
CA LEU A 23 -14.65 12.85 5.13
C LEU A 23 -13.61 11.72 5.25
N PRO A 24 -12.42 11.76 4.60
CA PRO A 24 -11.46 10.66 4.68
C PRO A 24 -10.91 10.37 6.07
N LEU A 25 -10.99 11.33 6.99
CA LEU A 25 -10.50 11.21 8.37
C LEU A 25 -11.56 10.69 9.35
N LEU A 26 -12.81 10.52 8.90
CA LEU A 26 -13.90 10.01 9.74
C LEU A 26 -13.81 8.48 9.89
N SER A 27 -14.30 7.95 11.01
CA SER A 27 -14.28 6.50 11.23
C SER A 27 -15.13 5.75 10.21
N ASN A 28 -14.67 4.56 9.80
CA ASN A 28 -15.42 3.67 8.90
C ASN A 28 -16.84 3.38 9.41
N GLU A 29 -17.00 3.31 10.74
CA GLU A 29 -18.30 3.10 11.38
C GLU A 29 -19.23 4.30 11.20
N PHE A 30 -18.73 5.52 11.37
CA PHE A 30 -19.51 6.74 11.16
C PHE A 30 -19.91 6.93 9.68
N LEU A 31 -19.00 6.60 8.76
CA LEU A 31 -19.29 6.66 7.32
C LEU A 31 -20.39 5.67 6.92
N LYS A 32 -20.30 4.42 7.39
CA LYS A 32 -21.29 3.36 7.07
C LYS A 32 -22.63 3.56 7.77
N ASN A 33 -22.62 3.87 9.07
CA ASN A 33 -23.83 3.89 9.89
C ASN A 33 -24.49 5.28 9.94
N GLY A 34 -23.74 6.35 9.66
CA GLY A 34 -24.24 7.73 9.67
C GLY A 34 -24.47 8.29 8.26
N ILE A 35 -23.46 8.28 7.40
CA ILE A 35 -23.52 8.99 6.11
C ILE A 35 -24.25 8.18 5.03
N VAL A 36 -23.93 6.89 4.90
CA VAL A 36 -24.55 6.02 3.87
C VAL A 36 -26.03 5.75 4.16
N THR A 37 -26.42 5.72 5.43
CA THR A 37 -27.81 5.51 5.88
C THR A 37 -28.67 6.77 5.77
N GLU A 38 -28.07 7.96 5.72
CA GLU A 38 -28.80 9.22 5.72
C GLU A 38 -29.53 9.45 4.37
N PRO A 39 -30.87 9.62 4.38
CA PRO A 39 -31.67 9.76 3.16
C PRO A 39 -31.27 10.95 2.27
N LEU A 40 -30.62 11.96 2.83
CA LEU A 40 -30.15 13.14 2.10
C LEU A 40 -28.94 12.83 1.20
N PHE A 41 -28.10 11.87 1.58
CA PHE A 41 -26.93 11.44 0.80
C PHE A 41 -27.30 10.45 -0.30
N ARG A 42 -28.23 9.55 -0.01
CA ARG A 42 -28.66 8.47 -0.93
C ARG A 42 -29.28 8.99 -2.24
N GLY A 43 -29.81 10.21 -2.24
CA GLY A 43 -30.44 10.82 -3.42
C GLY A 43 -29.51 11.70 -4.27
N ASN A 44 -28.24 11.90 -3.89
CA ASN A 44 -27.35 12.85 -4.57
C ASN A 44 -26.14 12.14 -5.20
N PRO A 45 -25.95 12.20 -6.53
CA PRO A 45 -24.83 11.56 -7.20
C PRO A 45 -23.47 12.17 -6.85
N LYS A 46 -23.39 13.49 -6.57
CA LYS A 46 -22.14 14.12 -6.12
C LYS A 46 -21.71 13.62 -4.74
N CYS A 47 -22.67 13.36 -3.85
CA CYS A 47 -22.39 12.78 -2.54
C CYS A 47 -21.88 11.34 -2.62
N HIS A 48 -22.37 10.56 -3.60
CA HIS A 48 -21.82 9.23 -3.89
C HIS A 48 -20.37 9.29 -4.35
N GLN A 49 -20.02 10.27 -5.20
CA GLN A 49 -18.64 10.46 -5.64
C GLN A 49 -17.72 10.72 -4.43
N PHE A 50 -18.11 11.60 -3.51
CA PHE A 50 -17.33 11.84 -2.29
C PHE A 50 -17.15 10.58 -1.43
N LEU A 51 -18.19 9.74 -1.30
CA LEU A 51 -18.06 8.48 -0.56
C LEU A 51 -17.13 7.49 -1.27
N ILE A 52 -17.20 7.39 -2.59
CA ILE A 52 -16.27 6.56 -3.38
C ILE A 52 -14.84 7.05 -3.18
N ASP A 53 -14.60 8.36 -3.26
CA ASP A 53 -13.28 8.94 -3.08
C ASP A 53 -12.77 8.71 -1.65
N VAL A 54 -13.64 8.80 -0.64
CA VAL A 54 -13.33 8.52 0.77
C VAL A 54 -13.00 7.06 1.00
N TYR A 55 -13.81 6.13 0.52
CA TYR A 55 -13.52 4.70 0.64
C TYR A 55 -12.27 4.32 -0.16
N THR A 56 -12.02 4.97 -1.29
CA THR A 56 -10.78 4.82 -2.05
C THR A 56 -9.60 5.35 -1.23
N TYR A 57 -9.71 6.52 -0.61
CA TYR A 57 -8.68 7.13 0.23
C TYR A 57 -8.41 6.32 1.51
N GLN A 58 -9.44 5.81 2.17
CA GLN A 58 -9.31 4.93 3.32
C GLN A 58 -8.82 3.53 2.94
N SER A 59 -9.04 3.10 1.71
CA SER A 59 -8.37 1.91 1.15
C SER A 59 -6.91 2.19 0.79
N ILE A 60 -6.45 3.46 0.77
CA ILE A 60 -5.04 3.87 0.77
C ILE A 60 -4.50 3.89 2.22
N LEU A 61 -4.90 2.91 3.03
CA LEU A 61 -4.23 2.65 4.31
C LEU A 61 -2.73 2.48 4.04
N PHE A 62 -1.94 3.34 4.68
CA PHE A 62 -0.49 3.28 4.64
C PHE A 62 -0.03 2.00 5.32
N HIS A 63 0.41 1.05 4.52
CA HIS A 63 1.06 -0.16 5.00
C HIS A 63 2.56 -0.02 4.80
N VAL A 64 3.33 -0.23 5.85
CA VAL A 64 4.79 -0.27 5.74
C VAL A 64 5.20 -1.73 5.62
N TYR A 65 5.79 -2.09 4.50
CA TYR A 65 6.26 -3.45 4.25
C TYR A 65 7.75 -3.55 4.60
N LEU A 66 8.06 -4.53 5.44
CA LEU A 66 9.42 -4.90 5.84
C LEU A 66 9.74 -6.20 5.10
N ILE A 67 10.67 -6.13 4.15
CA ILE A 67 10.93 -7.20 3.18
C ILE A 67 12.42 -7.49 3.15
N GLY A 68 12.78 -8.68 3.63
CA GLY A 68 14.18 -9.06 3.85
C GLY A 68 14.72 -8.50 5.17
N ASP A 69 15.59 -9.27 5.81
CA ASP A 69 16.35 -8.84 6.99
C ASP A 69 17.53 -9.81 7.21
N ARG A 70 18.43 -9.44 8.12
CA ARG A 70 19.47 -10.33 8.67
C ARG A 70 19.02 -10.79 10.05
N ALA A 71 19.03 -12.10 10.31
CA ALA A 71 18.69 -12.61 11.64
C ALA A 71 19.65 -12.03 12.68
N THR A 72 19.12 -11.32 13.68
CA THR A 72 19.88 -10.51 14.66
C THR A 72 20.59 -11.33 15.72
N ASP A 73 20.40 -12.64 15.75
CA ASP A 73 20.76 -13.51 16.87
C ASP A 73 22.11 -14.21 16.74
N ASN A 74 22.81 -14.15 15.60
CA ASN A 74 24.27 -14.36 15.51
C ASN A 74 24.79 -13.88 14.15
N TYR A 75 25.99 -13.28 14.13
CA TYR A 75 26.71 -12.83 12.92
C TYR A 75 27.04 -13.93 11.89
N LEU A 76 26.58 -15.16 12.13
CA LEU A 76 26.79 -16.36 11.32
C LEU A 76 25.54 -16.81 10.52
N PHE A 77 24.38 -16.14 10.65
CA PHE A 77 23.14 -16.62 10.03
C PHE A 77 22.87 -16.08 8.60
N PRO A 78 22.28 -16.94 7.73
CA PRO A 78 22.03 -16.70 6.31
C PRO A 78 20.91 -15.67 6.10
N ALA A 79 20.70 -15.30 4.85
CA ALA A 79 19.68 -14.32 4.52
C ALA A 79 18.25 -14.79 4.89
N ASP A 80 17.41 -13.87 5.37
CA ASP A 80 16.02 -14.16 5.68
C ASP A 80 15.12 -13.88 4.45
N ASN A 81 14.04 -14.63 4.31
CA ASN A 81 13.00 -14.38 3.31
C ASN A 81 11.67 -13.95 3.95
N ARG A 82 11.58 -13.95 5.29
CA ARG A 82 10.37 -13.53 6.00
C ARG A 82 10.04 -12.08 5.71
N CYS A 83 8.76 -11.83 5.51
CA CYS A 83 8.23 -10.50 5.23
C CYS A 83 7.17 -10.15 6.27
N LYS A 84 7.14 -8.88 6.66
CA LYS A 84 6.16 -8.37 7.63
C LYS A 84 5.52 -7.11 7.09
N VAL A 85 4.27 -6.88 7.45
CA VAL A 85 3.55 -5.64 7.17
C VAL A 85 3.20 -4.98 8.49
N TYR A 86 3.54 -3.71 8.61
CA TYR A 86 3.11 -2.85 9.70
C TYR A 86 1.84 -2.13 9.25
N ASP A 87 0.75 -2.45 9.92
CA ASP A 87 -0.52 -1.76 9.77
C ASP A 87 -0.53 -0.55 10.70
N VAL A 88 -0.47 0.64 10.10
CA VAL A 88 -0.43 1.92 10.82
C VAL A 88 -1.70 2.16 11.62
N SER A 89 -2.85 1.65 11.17
CA SER A 89 -4.13 1.85 11.85
C SER A 89 -4.22 1.06 13.16
N THR A 90 -3.74 -0.19 13.13
CA THR A 90 -3.74 -1.06 14.32
C THR A 90 -2.46 -0.94 15.13
N LYS A 91 -1.43 -0.25 14.59
CA LYS A 91 -0.07 -0.15 15.13
C LYS A 91 0.55 -1.53 15.39
N LYS A 92 0.15 -2.53 14.62
CA LYS A 92 0.59 -3.91 14.78
C LYS A 92 1.42 -4.36 13.60
N LEU A 93 2.40 -5.18 13.91
CA LEU A 93 3.21 -5.87 12.93
C LEU A 93 2.60 -7.24 12.67
N MET A 94 2.34 -7.56 11.41
CA MET A 94 1.75 -8.82 10.98
C MET A 94 2.70 -9.54 10.04
N SER A 95 2.81 -10.86 10.20
CA SER A 95 3.56 -11.68 9.24
C SER A 95 2.77 -11.81 7.94
N ILE A 96 3.44 -11.66 6.81
CA ILE A 96 2.87 -11.94 5.48
C ILE A 96 3.60 -13.12 4.85
N GLN A 97 3.20 -13.51 3.63
CA GLN A 97 3.90 -14.55 2.90
C GLN A 97 5.38 -14.18 2.75
N SER A 98 6.24 -15.16 3.00
CA SER A 98 7.69 -15.02 2.82
C SER A 98 8.03 -14.97 1.34
N MET A 99 9.10 -14.26 0.97
CA MET A 99 9.64 -14.32 -0.38
C MET A 99 10.08 -15.74 -0.73
N ASN A 100 10.16 -16.03 -2.03
CA ASN A 100 10.61 -17.34 -2.49
C ASN A 100 12.13 -17.51 -2.32
N VAL A 101 12.89 -16.41 -2.32
CA VAL A 101 14.35 -16.42 -2.17
C VAL A 101 14.79 -15.72 -0.89
N HIS A 102 15.64 -16.40 -0.12
CA HIS A 102 16.42 -15.85 0.99
C HIS A 102 17.33 -14.73 0.49
N ARG A 103 17.21 -13.53 1.06
CA ARG A 103 17.99 -12.37 0.60
C ARG A 103 18.17 -11.31 1.70
N SER A 104 19.39 -10.80 1.80
CA SER A 104 19.75 -9.65 2.62
C SER A 104 20.27 -8.51 1.74
N GLY A 105 20.05 -7.26 2.13
CA GLY A 105 20.46 -6.10 1.32
C GLY A 105 19.79 -6.06 -0.07
N ASN A 106 18.59 -6.64 -0.20
CA ASN A 106 17.75 -6.51 -1.38
C ASN A 106 17.20 -5.08 -1.47
N SER A 107 16.95 -4.63 -2.69
CA SER A 107 16.32 -3.33 -2.94
C SER A 107 14.83 -3.55 -3.12
N ALA A 108 13.99 -2.73 -2.49
CA ALA A 108 12.53 -2.81 -2.60
C ALA A 108 11.93 -1.53 -3.17
N VAL A 109 10.95 -1.66 -4.06
CA VAL A 109 10.24 -0.52 -4.65
C VAL A 109 8.77 -0.84 -4.88
N VAL A 110 7.91 0.17 -4.80
CA VAL A 110 6.49 0.04 -5.14
C VAL A 110 6.24 0.66 -6.51
N LEU A 111 5.61 -0.10 -7.40
CA LEU A 111 5.13 0.38 -8.69
C LEU A 111 3.73 -0.20 -8.95
N ASN A 112 2.77 0.66 -9.32
CA ASN A 112 1.38 0.25 -9.59
C ASN A 112 0.76 -0.60 -8.48
N ARG A 113 1.00 -0.22 -7.21
CA ARG A 113 0.52 -0.91 -5.99
C ARG A 113 1.05 -2.34 -5.80
N ILE A 114 2.04 -2.74 -6.60
CA ILE A 114 2.77 -3.99 -6.48
C ILE A 114 4.13 -3.68 -5.88
N ILE A 115 4.58 -4.52 -4.97
CA ILE A 115 5.90 -4.37 -4.34
C ILE A 115 6.87 -5.26 -5.08
N TYR A 116 8.05 -4.74 -5.38
CA TYR A 116 9.11 -5.46 -6.07
C TYR A 116 10.30 -5.58 -5.14
N SER A 117 10.85 -6.78 -5.04
CA SER A 117 12.09 -7.08 -4.33
C SER A 117 13.13 -7.53 -5.35
N VAL A 118 14.24 -6.81 -5.41
CA VAL A 118 15.24 -6.89 -6.47
C VAL A 118 16.59 -7.24 -5.88
N GLY A 119 17.19 -8.33 -6.38
CA GLY A 119 18.53 -8.76 -5.99
C GLY A 119 18.64 -9.14 -4.51
N GLY A 120 19.76 -8.76 -3.91
CA GLY A 120 20.15 -9.12 -2.54
C GLY A 120 21.28 -10.14 -2.52
N TYR A 121 21.63 -10.55 -1.32
CA TYR A 121 22.76 -11.42 -1.03
C TYR A 121 22.34 -12.51 -0.05
N ASP A 122 22.66 -13.75 -0.37
CA ASP A 122 22.57 -14.89 0.55
C ASP A 122 23.95 -15.53 0.71
N CYS A 123 24.26 -16.65 0.02
CA CYS A 123 25.64 -17.10 -0.13
C CYS A 123 26.39 -16.36 -1.25
N TYR A 124 25.64 -15.94 -2.27
CA TYR A 124 26.14 -15.20 -3.44
C TYR A 124 25.19 -14.04 -3.77
N PRO A 125 25.65 -13.02 -4.52
CA PRO A 125 24.78 -11.99 -5.06
C PRO A 125 23.68 -12.61 -5.95
N SER A 126 22.45 -12.13 -5.81
CA SER A 126 21.29 -12.66 -6.53
C SER A 126 20.89 -11.80 -7.72
N LYS A 127 20.43 -12.46 -8.79
CA LYS A 127 19.73 -11.83 -9.93
C LYS A 127 18.22 -11.88 -9.78
N ALA A 128 17.71 -12.57 -8.76
CA ALA A 128 16.30 -12.86 -8.61
C ALA A 128 15.49 -11.58 -8.38
N VAL A 129 14.39 -11.46 -9.11
CA VAL A 129 13.42 -10.41 -8.91
C VAL A 129 12.07 -11.06 -8.64
N GLU A 130 11.43 -10.61 -7.57
CA GLU A 130 10.12 -11.08 -7.17
C GLU A 130 9.18 -9.89 -6.98
N ARG A 131 7.90 -10.11 -7.23
CA ARG A 131 6.85 -9.13 -6.97
C ARG A 131 5.83 -9.69 -5.99
N TYR A 132 5.41 -8.87 -5.03
CA TYR A 132 4.32 -9.16 -4.13
C TYR A 132 3.07 -8.41 -4.59
N VAL A 133 1.98 -9.14 -4.75
CA VAL A 133 0.68 -8.59 -5.12
C VAL A 133 -0.22 -8.61 -3.87
N PRO A 134 -0.45 -7.46 -3.20
CA PRO A 134 -1.17 -7.43 -1.92
C PRO A 134 -2.62 -7.94 -1.97
N VAL A 135 -3.24 -7.90 -3.15
CA VAL A 135 -4.63 -8.36 -3.38
C VAL A 135 -4.74 -9.87 -3.20
N ILE A 136 -3.81 -10.62 -3.81
CA ILE A 136 -3.76 -12.09 -3.71
C ILE A 136 -2.83 -12.57 -2.59
N LYS A 137 -2.06 -11.67 -1.99
CA LYS A 137 -1.09 -11.91 -0.92
C LYS A 137 0.01 -12.90 -1.31
N GLU A 138 0.46 -12.82 -2.57
CA GLU A 138 1.43 -13.75 -3.13
C GLU A 138 2.68 -13.08 -3.68
N TRP A 139 3.82 -13.72 -3.44
CA TRP A 139 5.10 -13.47 -4.09
C TRP A 139 5.23 -14.30 -5.36
N ASN A 140 5.52 -13.62 -6.47
CA ASN A 140 5.69 -14.24 -7.78
C ASN A 140 7.04 -13.85 -8.37
N TYR A 141 7.74 -14.83 -8.96
CA TYR A 141 8.93 -14.57 -9.75
C TYR A 141 8.62 -13.72 -10.98
N ILE A 142 9.55 -12.84 -11.34
CA ILE A 142 9.55 -12.13 -12.63
C ILE A 142 10.91 -12.26 -13.31
N ALA A 143 11.07 -11.63 -14.48
CA ALA A 143 12.32 -11.64 -15.22
C ALA A 143 13.51 -11.22 -14.33
N PRO A 144 14.60 -12.01 -14.29
CA PRO A 144 15.75 -11.71 -13.46
C PRO A 144 16.55 -10.52 -14.00
N MET A 145 17.39 -9.93 -13.16
CA MET A 145 18.35 -8.91 -13.58
C MET A 145 19.43 -9.51 -14.50
N LYS A 146 20.01 -8.66 -15.36
CA LYS A 146 21.17 -9.03 -16.17
C LYS A 146 22.38 -9.45 -15.31
N ASP A 147 22.68 -8.64 -14.30
CA ASP A 147 23.79 -8.84 -13.38
C ASP A 147 23.27 -9.03 -11.95
N ALA A 148 24.01 -9.80 -11.15
CA ALA A 148 23.66 -10.03 -9.76
C ALA A 148 24.02 -8.82 -8.92
N ARG A 149 23.11 -8.38 -8.04
CA ARG A 149 23.25 -7.09 -7.34
C ARG A 149 22.73 -7.17 -5.92
N HIS A 150 23.34 -6.43 -5.01
CA HIS A 150 22.92 -6.23 -3.62
C HIS A 150 23.28 -4.80 -3.19
N GLY A 151 22.61 -4.26 -2.16
CA GLY A 151 22.88 -2.92 -1.63
C GLY A 151 22.69 -1.78 -2.64
N CYS A 152 21.83 -1.97 -3.65
CA CYS A 152 21.63 -1.00 -4.73
C CYS A 152 20.56 0.04 -4.36
N GLY A 153 20.69 1.24 -4.90
CA GLY A 153 19.60 2.22 -4.91
C GLY A 153 18.54 1.80 -5.92
N ILE A 154 17.26 1.96 -5.59
CA ILE A 154 16.15 1.63 -6.48
C ILE A 154 15.10 2.73 -6.46
N CYS A 155 14.51 3.05 -7.62
CA CYS A 155 13.38 3.96 -7.70
C CYS A 155 12.42 3.56 -8.82
N ALA A 156 11.17 4.02 -8.71
CA ALA A 156 10.19 3.92 -9.76
C ALA A 156 10.05 5.27 -10.46
N TYR A 157 10.14 5.30 -11.79
CA TYR A 157 10.02 6.51 -12.60
C TYR A 157 9.33 6.20 -13.92
N ASN A 158 8.27 6.94 -14.27
CA ASN A 158 7.51 6.80 -15.52
C ASN A 158 7.12 5.35 -15.87
N GLY A 159 6.67 4.57 -14.87
CA GLY A 159 6.27 3.17 -15.08
C GLY A 159 7.43 2.18 -15.17
N LEU A 160 8.67 2.62 -14.95
CA LEU A 160 9.87 1.79 -14.97
C LEU A 160 10.47 1.68 -13.57
N ILE A 161 11.16 0.56 -13.32
CA ILE A 161 11.97 0.35 -12.12
C ILE A 161 13.43 0.53 -12.52
N LEU A 162 14.10 1.50 -11.89
CA LEU A 162 15.51 1.83 -12.13
C LEU A 162 16.33 1.41 -10.91
N CYS A 163 17.41 0.67 -11.15
CA CYS A 163 18.39 0.30 -10.12
C CYS A 163 19.70 1.04 -10.38
N SER A 164 20.12 1.90 -9.45
CA SER A 164 21.38 2.62 -9.48
C SER A 164 22.46 1.94 -8.63
N TRP A 165 23.72 2.10 -9.04
CA TRP A 165 24.87 1.51 -8.37
C TRP A 165 26.08 2.45 -8.38
N TRP A 166 26.92 2.35 -7.34
CA TRP A 166 28.24 2.98 -7.27
C TRP A 166 29.27 2.10 -7.97
N ASN A 167 29.66 2.52 -9.17
CA ASN A 167 30.70 1.88 -9.95
C ASN A 167 32.00 2.67 -9.72
N LYS A 168 32.96 2.13 -8.95
CA LYS A 168 34.36 2.50 -9.17
C LYS A 168 34.82 1.67 -10.38
N GLN A 169 34.93 2.34 -11.53
CA GLN A 169 35.72 1.84 -12.65
C GLN A 169 37.17 1.66 -12.21
#